data_AF-A0A6C0BN84-F1
#
_entry.id   AF-A0A6C0BN84-F1
#
_cell.length_a   1.000
_cell.length_b   1.000
_cell.length_c   1.000
_cell.angle_alpha   90.00
_cell.angle_beta   90.00
_cell.angle_gamma   90.00
#
_symmetry.space_group_name_H-M   'P 1'
#
loop_
_entity.id
_entity.type
_entity.pdbx_description
1 polymer ?
#
loop_
_entity_poly.entity_id
_entity_poly.type
_entity_poly.pdbx_seq_one_letter_code
_entity_poly.pdbx_strand_id
1 'polypeptide(L)'
;MAWMQKICEGLTSSQAEEIYDFIRYAQEIGLLSKTDTKEDVAALCRKYWREKSKITRESVTGGLRSPKSYTNNLQEVIDLVTIQDGVLPVGSFRFNVHKFPSDVDLYEQIHACCSVEEAKQKVAEGIQHIGRKIRAAPDVFLGDFKAGKDSRFEIDIGKWVTLGDVSDVDEIQVGQSLVERLATLLGFAGDVEGGEMLEGFDPAAIEKQVKRLRQERLISFDELKRITSLLNQMGATPTRDQWKELEQLLRDHQVLRWNPQEIAQGYKMLPGFKKLTLGDAIGQGTLVKLDAWAKVDGRWIEATNFFMVDAVDLLGNRIELLTQELPDYEKSMSKDVRHYSSAENRKTLKALKRLWALSLFKNDLALAHRITPLFSSNAAALNQVVGDAEVLGLMLARLDDPPVEDIMAQIDAFKPKIDQVNDVVEMNPVLFELIDSIVKPFYARPVAEYTQFDDAIQGLEKLQELAGSAVEKMIYSRATEAGLENPADFVAK
;
A
#
# COMPACT_ATOMS: atom_id res chain seq x y z
N MET A 1 8.48 46.06 -0.47
CA MET A 1 7.76 46.05 -1.77
C MET A 1 8.63 46.56 -2.91
N ALA A 2 8.77 47.86 -3.17
CA ALA A 2 9.54 48.37 -4.33
C ALA A 2 11.01 47.92 -4.39
N TRP A 3 11.69 47.75 -3.26
CA TRP A 3 13.06 47.24 -3.23
C TRP A 3 13.15 45.70 -3.39
N MET A 4 12.12 44.94 -2.99
CA MET A 4 12.08 43.49 -3.18
C MET A 4 11.83 43.15 -4.65
N GLN A 5 11.04 43.97 -5.34
CA GLN A 5 10.85 43.93 -6.79
C GLN A 5 12.21 44.03 -7.53
N LYS A 6 13.12 44.88 -7.04
CA LYS A 6 14.52 44.99 -7.52
C LYS A 6 15.43 43.80 -7.21
N ILE A 7 15.15 43.00 -6.17
CA ILE A 7 15.90 41.74 -5.92
C ILE A 7 15.46 40.68 -6.92
N CYS A 8 14.15 40.61 -7.21
CA CYS A 8 13.59 39.68 -8.18
C CYS A 8 13.97 40.03 -9.63
N GLU A 9 14.22 41.30 -9.95
CA GLU A 9 14.65 41.77 -11.28
C GLU A 9 16.00 41.18 -11.76
N GLY A 10 16.84 40.64 -10.86
CA GLY A 10 18.12 40.01 -11.21
C GLY A 10 18.14 38.48 -11.11
N LEU A 11 17.00 37.87 -10.82
CA LEU A 11 16.87 36.44 -10.57
C LEU A 11 16.14 35.77 -11.73
N THR A 12 16.37 34.46 -11.92
CA THR A 12 15.53 33.70 -12.84
C THR A 12 14.09 33.71 -12.33
N SER A 13 13.12 33.51 -13.21
CA SER A 13 11.70 33.46 -12.85
C SER A 13 11.43 32.47 -11.71
N SER A 14 12.11 31.31 -11.72
CA SER A 14 12.03 30.31 -10.65
C SER A 14 12.62 30.82 -9.32
N GLN A 15 13.72 31.55 -9.36
CA GLN A 15 14.36 32.12 -8.16
C GLN A 15 13.54 33.27 -7.56
N ALA A 16 12.82 34.03 -8.39
CA ALA A 16 11.94 35.11 -7.93
C ALA A 16 10.70 34.57 -7.21
N GLU A 17 10.08 33.49 -7.72
CA GLU A 17 8.97 32.80 -7.06
C GLU A 17 9.41 32.18 -5.72
N GLU A 18 10.57 31.53 -5.68
CA GLU A 18 11.12 30.96 -4.45
C GLU A 18 11.42 32.01 -3.37
N ILE A 19 11.87 33.21 -3.76
CA ILE A 19 12.07 34.32 -2.81
C ILE A 19 10.74 34.85 -2.28
N TYR A 20 9.71 34.90 -3.14
CA TYR A 20 8.38 35.35 -2.73
C TYR A 20 7.75 34.38 -1.72
N ASP A 21 7.87 33.07 -1.96
CA ASP A 21 7.41 32.04 -1.03
C ASP A 21 8.20 32.05 0.28
N PHE A 22 9.52 32.23 0.22
CA PHE A 22 10.36 32.38 1.42
C PHE A 22 9.90 33.55 2.30
N ILE A 23 9.64 34.71 1.70
CA ILE A 23 9.22 35.91 2.44
C ILE A 23 7.84 35.70 3.06
N ARG A 24 6.89 35.13 2.31
CA ARG A 24 5.54 34.85 2.81
C ARG A 24 5.62 33.90 4.00
N TYR A 25 6.35 32.79 3.87
CA TYR A 25 6.57 31.84 4.96
C TYR A 25 7.21 32.50 6.19
N ALA A 26 8.28 33.28 6.00
CA ALA A 26 8.96 33.96 7.10
C ALA A 26 8.10 35.02 7.79
N GLN A 27 7.17 35.67 7.08
CA GLN A 27 6.17 36.56 7.69
C GLN A 27 5.11 35.78 8.48
N GLU A 28 4.62 34.64 7.95
CA GLU A 28 3.61 33.79 8.60
C GLU A 28 4.09 33.23 9.95
N ILE A 29 5.37 32.86 10.05
CA ILE A 29 5.95 32.34 11.30
C ILE A 29 6.58 33.42 12.18
N GLY A 30 6.35 34.70 11.88
CA GLY A 30 6.83 35.83 12.68
C GLY A 30 8.34 36.04 12.66
N LEU A 31 9.07 35.42 11.72
CA LEU A 31 10.50 35.64 11.49
C LEU A 31 10.78 36.97 10.77
N LEU A 32 9.80 37.52 10.06
CA LEU A 32 9.89 38.82 9.40
C LEU A 32 8.85 39.81 9.96
N SER A 33 9.31 40.92 10.53
CA SER A 33 8.51 42.07 10.93
C SER A 33 8.39 43.11 9.80
N LYS A 34 7.39 44.00 9.89
CA LYS A 34 7.28 45.16 8.98
C LYS A 34 8.47 46.14 9.08
N THR A 35 9.29 46.01 10.12
CA THR A 35 10.43 46.88 10.41
C THR A 35 11.78 46.30 9.99
N ASP A 36 11.81 45.09 9.44
CA ASP A 36 13.08 44.44 9.09
C ASP A 36 13.77 45.12 7.92
N THR A 37 15.08 45.28 8.05
CA THR A 37 15.89 45.97 7.07
C THR A 37 16.17 45.08 5.85
N LYS A 38 16.65 45.72 4.78
CA LYS A 38 17.14 45.01 3.59
C LYS A 38 18.21 43.98 3.93
N GLU A 39 19.09 44.34 4.85
CA GLU A 39 20.20 43.52 5.30
C GLU A 39 19.72 42.30 6.10
N ASP A 40 18.66 42.45 6.91
CA ASP A 40 18.04 41.35 7.68
C ASP A 40 17.41 40.30 6.75
N VAL A 41 16.61 40.75 5.76
CA VAL A 41 16.02 39.87 4.74
C VAL A 41 17.11 39.17 3.94
N ALA A 42 18.15 39.90 3.51
CA ALA A 42 19.25 39.30 2.76
C ALA A 42 20.06 38.29 3.59
N ALA A 43 20.24 38.53 4.89
CA ALA A 43 20.89 37.59 5.81
C ALA A 43 20.04 36.32 6.00
N LEU A 44 18.73 36.47 6.14
CA LEU A 44 17.76 35.38 6.22
C LEU A 44 17.73 34.56 4.92
N CYS A 45 17.69 35.19 3.75
CA CYS A 45 17.80 34.49 2.46
C CYS A 45 19.13 33.74 2.35
N ARG A 46 20.27 34.37 2.69
CA ARG A 46 21.59 33.69 2.68
C ARG A 46 21.61 32.48 3.61
N LYS A 47 21.00 32.59 4.80
CA LYS A 47 20.87 31.47 5.74
C LYS A 47 20.00 30.36 5.14
N TYR A 48 18.84 30.70 4.60
CA TYR A 48 17.94 29.75 3.95
C TYR A 48 18.61 29.02 2.79
N TRP A 49 19.23 29.73 1.84
CA TRP A 49 19.94 29.12 0.72
C TRP A 49 21.13 28.29 1.16
N ARG A 50 21.87 28.72 2.19
CA ARG A 50 22.95 27.93 2.79
C ARG A 50 22.41 26.63 3.37
N GLU A 51 21.31 26.64 4.13
CA GLU A 51 20.72 25.41 4.66
C GLU A 51 20.10 24.54 3.55
N LYS A 52 19.37 25.12 2.60
CA LYS A 52 18.81 24.42 1.44
C LYS A 52 19.89 23.75 0.59
N SER A 53 21.04 24.40 0.40
CA SER A 53 22.17 23.82 -0.35
C SER A 53 22.80 22.60 0.32
N LYS A 54 22.57 22.39 1.63
CA LYS A 54 23.00 21.18 2.35
C LYS A 54 22.01 20.03 2.20
N ILE A 55 20.77 20.31 1.76
CA ILE A 55 19.78 19.27 1.52
C ILE A 55 20.15 18.58 0.21
N THR A 56 20.72 17.40 0.34
CA THR A 56 21.04 16.53 -0.79
C THR A 56 20.05 15.38 -0.84
N ARG A 57 19.98 14.69 -1.98
CA ARG A 57 19.20 13.46 -2.09
C ARG A 57 19.65 12.42 -1.06
N GLU A 58 20.96 12.37 -0.78
CA GLU A 58 21.53 11.48 0.24
C GLU A 58 21.06 11.87 1.65
N SER A 59 21.01 13.16 2.00
CA SER A 59 20.55 13.58 3.33
C SER A 59 19.08 13.25 3.61
N VAL A 60 18.21 13.30 2.59
CA VAL A 60 16.78 12.99 2.75
C VAL A 60 16.46 11.49 2.63
N THR A 61 17.33 10.72 2.00
CA THR A 61 17.18 9.26 1.92
C THR A 61 17.96 8.52 3.03
N GLY A 62 18.92 9.20 3.65
CA GLY A 62 20.00 8.57 4.42
C GLY A 62 20.94 7.74 3.54
N GLY A 63 20.86 7.87 2.22
CA GLY A 63 21.44 6.93 1.26
C GLY A 63 20.60 5.67 1.07
N LEU A 64 20.98 4.87 0.06
CA LEU A 64 20.42 3.55 -0.14
C LEU A 64 21.13 2.55 0.79
N ARG A 65 20.41 1.55 1.29
CA ARG A 65 21.05 0.40 1.95
C ARG A 65 21.94 -0.30 0.94
N SER A 66 23.19 -0.54 1.34
CA SER A 66 24.12 -1.33 0.54
C SER A 66 23.65 -2.78 0.52
N PRO A 67 23.73 -3.52 -0.60
CA PRO A 67 23.44 -4.95 -0.60
C PRO A 67 24.25 -5.72 0.46
N LYS A 68 25.48 -5.28 0.72
CA LYS A 68 26.35 -5.84 1.76
C LYS A 68 25.90 -5.58 3.20
N SER A 69 24.91 -4.71 3.41
CA SER A 69 24.34 -4.42 4.72
C SER A 69 23.16 -5.31 5.08
N TYR A 70 22.64 -6.09 4.12
CA TYR A 70 21.62 -7.08 4.39
C TYR A 70 22.22 -8.28 5.11
N THR A 71 21.48 -8.82 6.08
CA THR A 71 21.88 -10.03 6.78
C THR A 71 21.79 -11.22 5.82
N ASN A 72 22.59 -12.26 6.07
CA ASN A 72 22.58 -13.46 5.23
C ASN A 72 21.18 -14.07 5.14
N ASN A 73 20.46 -14.10 6.27
CA ASN A 73 19.09 -14.59 6.32
C ASN A 73 18.15 -13.76 5.43
N LEU A 74 18.23 -12.42 5.46
CA LEU A 74 17.44 -11.59 4.55
C LEU A 74 17.77 -11.89 3.08
N GLN A 75 19.05 -12.05 2.74
CA GLN A 75 19.46 -12.40 1.38
C GLN A 75 18.91 -13.77 0.96
N GLU A 76 18.95 -14.77 1.85
CA GLU A 76 18.38 -16.10 1.62
C GLU A 76 16.86 -16.01 1.36
N VAL A 77 16.13 -15.17 2.11
CA VAL A 77 14.70 -14.93 1.86
C VAL A 77 14.46 -14.29 0.51
N ILE A 78 15.25 -13.27 0.14
CA ILE A 78 15.16 -12.59 -1.16
C ILE A 78 15.40 -13.60 -2.30
N ASP A 79 16.50 -14.36 -2.21
CA ASP A 79 16.86 -15.37 -3.21
C ASP A 79 15.81 -16.51 -3.30
N LEU A 80 15.13 -16.78 -2.19
CA LEU A 80 14.07 -17.78 -2.14
C LEU A 80 12.81 -17.33 -2.89
N VAL A 81 12.42 -16.06 -2.79
CA VAL A 81 11.17 -15.51 -3.38
C VAL A 81 11.35 -14.85 -4.74
N THR A 82 12.55 -14.87 -5.32
CA THR A 82 12.87 -14.25 -6.61
C THR A 82 13.23 -15.26 -7.69
N ILE A 83 13.08 -14.85 -8.96
CA ILE A 83 13.47 -15.63 -10.14
C ILE A 83 14.89 -15.24 -10.59
N GLN A 84 15.20 -13.95 -10.56
CA GLN A 84 16.48 -13.39 -10.96
C GLN A 84 17.42 -13.27 -9.75
N ASP A 85 18.72 -13.43 -9.99
CA ASP A 85 19.74 -13.19 -8.98
C ASP A 85 19.93 -11.68 -8.72
N GLY A 86 20.33 -11.33 -7.49
CA GLY A 86 20.75 -9.97 -7.15
C GLY A 86 19.62 -8.94 -7.10
N VAL A 87 18.37 -9.40 -6.97
CA VAL A 87 17.22 -8.54 -6.72
C VAL A 87 17.41 -7.81 -5.39
N LEU A 88 17.10 -6.52 -5.38
CA LEU A 88 17.25 -5.67 -4.20
C LEU A 88 15.88 -5.22 -3.70
N PRO A 89 15.69 -5.08 -2.38
CA PRO A 89 14.49 -4.49 -1.82
C PRO A 89 14.16 -3.11 -2.41
N VAL A 90 12.88 -2.86 -2.58
CA VAL A 90 12.30 -1.56 -2.92
C VAL A 90 11.54 -1.00 -1.70
N GLY A 91 10.84 0.12 -1.89
CA GLY A 91 10.01 0.69 -0.83
C GLY A 91 10.79 1.08 0.43
N SER A 92 10.18 0.87 1.60
CA SER A 92 10.72 1.31 2.88
C SER A 92 12.03 0.59 3.25
N PHE A 93 12.19 -0.66 2.81
CA PHE A 93 13.39 -1.44 3.10
C PHE A 93 14.63 -0.97 2.33
N ARG A 94 14.48 -0.16 1.27
CA ARG A 94 15.60 0.31 0.45
C ARG A 94 16.37 1.48 1.05
N PHE A 95 15.71 2.34 1.84
CA PHE A 95 16.29 3.62 2.28
C PHE A 95 16.66 3.61 3.76
N ASN A 96 17.82 4.17 4.11
CA ASN A 96 18.30 4.21 5.49
C ASN A 96 17.44 5.08 6.41
N VAL A 97 16.72 6.07 5.86
CA VAL A 97 15.81 6.92 6.64
C VAL A 97 14.67 6.14 7.30
N HIS A 98 14.22 5.03 6.68
CA HIS A 98 13.17 4.17 7.22
C HIS A 98 13.79 3.15 8.17
N LYS A 99 14.01 3.55 9.43
CA LYS A 99 14.69 2.72 10.44
C LYS A 99 13.94 1.43 10.79
N PHE A 100 12.61 1.46 10.72
CA PHE A 100 11.74 0.37 11.18
C PHE A 100 10.81 -0.10 10.05
N PRO A 101 11.34 -0.78 9.01
CA PRO A 101 10.49 -1.35 7.97
C PRO A 101 9.68 -2.53 8.53
N SER A 102 8.41 -2.63 8.14
CA SER A 102 7.51 -3.71 8.58
C SER A 102 7.60 -4.92 7.65
N ASP A 103 7.82 -4.67 6.36
CA ASP A 103 7.76 -5.58 5.22
C ASP A 103 9.01 -5.44 4.32
N VAL A 104 9.30 -6.48 3.54
CA VAL A 104 10.31 -6.46 2.48
C VAL A 104 9.59 -6.47 1.13
N ASP A 105 9.54 -5.32 0.47
CA ASP A 105 9.01 -5.23 -0.89
C ASP A 105 10.13 -5.53 -1.91
N LEU A 106 9.83 -6.35 -2.90
CA LEU A 106 10.67 -6.70 -4.03
C LEU A 106 9.93 -6.43 -5.34
N TYR A 107 10.71 -6.14 -6.38
CA TYR A 107 10.20 -5.90 -7.72
C TYR A 107 11.17 -6.47 -8.75
N GLU A 108 10.67 -7.36 -9.60
CA GLU A 108 11.41 -7.96 -10.69
C GLU A 108 10.83 -7.54 -12.04
N GLN A 109 11.68 -6.97 -12.89
CA GLN A 109 11.37 -6.80 -14.31
C GLN A 109 12.05 -7.92 -15.10
N ILE A 110 11.22 -8.84 -15.59
CA ILE A 110 11.68 -10.05 -16.28
C ILE A 110 11.50 -9.86 -17.77
N HIS A 111 12.61 -9.87 -18.49
CA HIS A 111 12.63 -9.91 -19.96
C HIS A 111 12.78 -11.36 -20.41
N ALA A 112 11.66 -12.02 -20.68
CA ALA A 112 11.64 -13.42 -21.05
C ALA A 112 11.63 -13.57 -22.58
N CYS A 113 12.72 -14.13 -23.11
CA CYS A 113 12.97 -14.18 -24.55
C CYS A 113 12.22 -15.33 -25.27
N CYS A 114 12.04 -15.09 -26.57
CA CYS A 114 11.68 -15.95 -27.69
C CYS A 114 10.27 -15.63 -28.19
N SER A 115 9.32 -16.55 -28.05
CA SER A 115 7.89 -16.31 -28.26
C SER A 115 7.16 -15.97 -26.96
N VAL A 116 5.95 -15.42 -27.07
CA VAL A 116 5.05 -15.17 -25.93
C VAL A 116 4.80 -16.44 -25.11
N GLU A 117 4.61 -17.59 -25.76
CA GLU A 117 4.38 -18.87 -25.06
C GLU A 117 5.63 -19.39 -24.35
N GLU A 118 6.81 -19.27 -24.96
CA GLU A 118 8.07 -19.60 -24.28
C GLU A 118 8.37 -18.67 -23.12
N ALA A 119 8.03 -17.38 -23.25
CA ALA A 119 8.16 -16.40 -22.18
C ALA A 119 7.27 -16.78 -20.98
N LYS A 120 5.98 -17.06 -21.22
CA LYS A 120 5.03 -17.54 -20.20
C LYS A 120 5.57 -18.79 -19.49
N GLN A 121 6.05 -19.77 -20.27
CA GLN A 121 6.54 -21.02 -19.72
C GLN A 121 7.80 -20.84 -18.86
N LYS A 122 8.78 -20.04 -19.33
CA LYS A 122 10.02 -19.74 -18.57
C LYS A 122 9.71 -19.09 -17.23
N VAL A 123 8.82 -18.10 -17.20
CA VAL A 123 8.44 -17.44 -15.94
C VAL A 123 7.66 -18.41 -15.05
N ALA A 124 6.74 -19.20 -15.60
CA ALA A 124 6.01 -20.21 -14.84
C ALA A 124 6.96 -21.24 -14.20
N GLU A 125 8.01 -21.67 -14.88
CA GLU A 125 9.03 -22.58 -14.34
C GLU A 125 9.82 -21.94 -13.18
N GLY A 126 10.17 -20.66 -13.30
CA GLY A 126 10.80 -19.88 -12.23
C GLY A 126 9.92 -19.81 -10.98
N ILE A 127 8.63 -19.48 -11.14
CA ILE A 127 7.67 -19.42 -10.03
C ILE A 127 7.41 -20.82 -9.44
N GLN A 128 7.33 -21.87 -10.27
CA GLN A 128 7.25 -23.25 -9.78
C GLN A 128 8.47 -23.62 -8.93
N HIS A 129 9.66 -23.16 -9.32
CA HIS A 129 10.88 -23.37 -8.55
C HIS A 129 10.82 -22.64 -7.20
N ILE A 130 10.34 -21.39 -7.15
CA ILE A 130 10.05 -20.67 -5.89
C ILE A 130 9.08 -21.47 -5.02
N GLY A 131 7.96 -21.95 -5.58
CA GLY A 131 6.98 -22.75 -4.84
C GLY A 131 7.57 -24.05 -4.26
N ARG A 132 8.50 -24.70 -4.97
CA ARG A 132 9.24 -25.86 -4.44
C ARG A 132 10.22 -25.47 -3.32
N LYS A 133 10.92 -24.33 -3.45
CA LYS A 133 11.82 -23.80 -2.40
C LYS A 133 11.05 -23.48 -1.12
N ILE A 134 9.94 -22.73 -1.21
CA ILE A 134 9.07 -22.39 -0.06
C ILE A 134 8.61 -23.66 0.66
N ARG A 135 8.12 -24.67 -0.07
CA ARG A 135 7.67 -25.93 0.53
C ARG A 135 8.76 -26.73 1.24
N ALA A 136 10.02 -26.54 0.84
CA ALA A 136 11.16 -27.22 1.43
C ALA A 136 11.79 -26.44 2.59
N ALA A 137 11.46 -25.15 2.73
CA ALA A 137 11.97 -24.27 3.78
C ALA A 137 11.10 -24.41 5.04
N PRO A 138 11.66 -24.82 6.20
CA PRO A 138 10.89 -24.98 7.42
C PRO A 138 10.47 -23.65 8.06
N ASP A 139 11.12 -22.56 7.66
CA ASP A 139 11.01 -21.22 8.23
C ASP A 139 10.50 -20.17 7.22
N VAL A 140 9.86 -20.62 6.14
CA VAL A 140 9.20 -19.77 5.15
C VAL A 140 7.85 -20.35 4.77
N PHE A 141 6.81 -19.52 4.83
CA PHE A 141 5.44 -19.90 4.50
C PHE A 141 4.91 -19.05 3.35
N LEU A 142 4.09 -19.64 2.48
CA LEU A 142 3.38 -18.86 1.46
C LEU A 142 2.22 -18.11 2.14
N GLY A 143 2.26 -16.78 2.09
CA GLY A 143 1.16 -15.94 2.56
C GLY A 143 0.04 -15.81 1.52
N ASP A 144 0.41 -15.58 0.26
CA ASP A 144 -0.50 -15.39 -0.87
C ASP A 144 0.26 -15.53 -2.20
N PHE A 145 -0.42 -15.95 -3.26
CA PHE A 145 0.12 -15.82 -4.61
C PHE A 145 -1.01 -15.54 -5.57
N LYS A 146 -0.93 -14.41 -6.28
CA LYS A 146 -1.94 -13.94 -7.22
C LYS A 146 -1.36 -13.99 -8.62
N ALA A 147 -2.04 -14.70 -9.51
CA ALA A 147 -1.76 -14.67 -10.95
C ALA A 147 -3.00 -15.15 -11.71
N GLY A 148 -3.45 -14.35 -12.66
CA GLY A 148 -4.62 -14.61 -13.48
C GLY A 148 -5.94 -14.18 -12.86
N LYS A 149 -6.98 -14.27 -13.67
CA LYS A 149 -8.37 -13.99 -13.32
C LYS A 149 -9.32 -15.05 -13.87
N ASP A 150 -10.41 -15.30 -13.16
CA ASP A 150 -11.53 -16.07 -13.68
C ASP A 150 -12.59 -15.14 -14.26
N SER A 151 -12.54 -14.95 -15.57
CA SER A 151 -13.44 -14.03 -16.29
C SER A 151 -14.92 -14.42 -16.20
N ARG A 152 -15.27 -15.60 -15.67
CA ARG A 152 -16.66 -15.95 -15.38
C ARG A 152 -17.26 -15.08 -14.28
N PHE A 153 -16.43 -14.52 -13.42
CA PHE A 153 -16.82 -13.62 -12.32
C PHE A 153 -16.71 -12.13 -12.70
N GLU A 154 -16.44 -11.79 -13.96
CA GLU A 154 -16.50 -10.41 -14.45
C GLU A 154 -17.97 -9.98 -14.58
N ILE A 155 -18.52 -9.50 -13.48
CA ILE A 155 -19.86 -8.92 -13.40
C ILE A 155 -19.71 -7.40 -13.35
N ASP A 156 -20.36 -6.71 -14.28
CA ASP A 156 -20.48 -5.25 -14.22
C ASP A 156 -21.38 -4.87 -13.04
N ILE A 157 -20.78 -4.28 -12.00
CA ILE A 157 -21.46 -3.77 -10.81
C ILE A 157 -21.50 -2.23 -10.81
N GLY A 158 -21.28 -1.60 -11.96
CA GLY A 158 -21.11 -0.16 -12.07
C GLY A 158 -19.79 0.34 -11.50
N LYS A 159 -19.58 1.65 -11.59
CA LYS A 159 -18.36 2.33 -11.10
C LYS A 159 -18.71 3.67 -10.46
N TRP A 160 -18.01 4.01 -9.39
CA TRP A 160 -18.08 5.35 -8.82
C TRP A 160 -17.33 6.34 -9.71
N VAL A 161 -17.99 7.42 -10.11
CA VAL A 161 -17.43 8.50 -10.92
C VAL A 161 -17.47 9.79 -10.12
N THR A 162 -16.32 10.45 -10.00
CA THR A 162 -16.23 11.77 -9.35
C THR A 162 -16.53 12.85 -10.38
N LEU A 163 -17.49 13.73 -10.11
CA LEU A 163 -17.98 14.79 -11.00
C LEU A 163 -16.93 15.88 -11.35
N GLY A 164 -15.70 15.77 -10.83
CA GLY A 164 -14.58 16.68 -11.10
C GLY A 164 -13.40 16.07 -11.87
N ASP A 165 -13.31 14.74 -12.02
CA ASP A 165 -12.22 14.04 -12.75
C ASP A 165 -12.47 14.02 -14.27
N VAL A 166 -13.27 14.96 -14.76
CA VAL A 166 -13.69 15.12 -16.18
C VAL A 166 -12.53 15.67 -17.06
N SER A 167 -11.29 15.60 -16.59
CA SER A 167 -10.12 16.03 -17.36
C SER A 167 -9.88 15.20 -18.63
N ASP A 168 -10.54 14.04 -18.75
CA ASP A 168 -10.48 13.17 -19.93
C ASP A 168 -11.67 13.36 -20.90
N VAL A 169 -12.52 14.38 -20.71
CA VAL A 169 -13.50 14.76 -21.72
C VAL A 169 -12.88 15.83 -22.60
N ASP A 170 -12.33 15.39 -23.74
CA ASP A 170 -11.86 16.24 -24.82
C ASP A 170 -12.83 17.42 -25.06
N GLU A 171 -12.31 18.64 -24.89
CA GLU A 171 -12.89 19.94 -25.27
C GLU A 171 -14.41 20.00 -25.46
N ILE A 172 -15.18 20.01 -24.36
CA ILE A 172 -16.51 20.63 -24.38
C ILE A 172 -16.45 21.92 -23.59
N GLN A 173 -16.27 23.03 -24.32
CA GLN A 173 -16.54 24.38 -23.84
C GLN A 173 -18.03 24.51 -23.48
N VAL A 174 -18.42 24.20 -22.26
CA VAL A 174 -19.68 24.72 -21.70
C VAL A 174 -19.47 25.08 -20.24
N GLY A 175 -19.78 26.34 -19.93
CA GLY A 175 -19.71 26.92 -18.59
C GLY A 175 -20.55 26.18 -17.56
N GLN A 176 -20.38 26.61 -16.31
CA GLN A 176 -21.06 26.07 -15.14
C GLN A 176 -22.54 25.72 -15.40
N SER A 177 -22.90 24.52 -14.93
CA SER A 177 -24.25 24.02 -14.64
C SER A 177 -24.95 23.05 -15.61
N LEU A 178 -24.22 22.28 -16.42
CA LEU A 178 -24.79 21.01 -16.95
C LEU A 178 -24.99 19.98 -15.80
N VAL A 179 -24.05 19.94 -14.86
CA VAL A 179 -24.06 19.03 -13.69
C VAL A 179 -25.20 19.35 -12.73
N GLU A 180 -25.40 20.62 -12.37
CA GLU A 180 -26.52 21.03 -11.50
C GLU A 180 -27.88 20.82 -12.19
N ARG A 181 -27.96 21.04 -13.51
CA ARG A 181 -29.17 20.79 -14.30
C ARG A 181 -29.47 19.29 -14.42
N LEU A 182 -28.47 18.42 -14.59
CA LEU A 182 -28.65 16.97 -14.64
C LEU A 182 -29.03 16.38 -13.29
N ALA A 183 -28.40 16.82 -12.20
CA ALA A 183 -28.79 16.41 -10.84
C ALA A 183 -30.24 16.78 -10.52
N THR A 184 -30.67 17.98 -10.96
CA THR A 184 -32.07 18.44 -10.81
C THR A 184 -33.04 17.71 -11.75
N LEU A 185 -32.65 17.43 -13.01
CA LEU A 185 -33.51 16.73 -13.97
C LEU A 185 -33.74 15.26 -13.63
N LEU A 186 -32.75 14.60 -13.01
CA LEU A 186 -32.79 13.17 -12.71
C LEU A 186 -33.39 12.86 -11.32
N GLY A 187 -33.83 13.87 -10.57
CA GLY A 187 -34.54 13.67 -9.31
C GLY A 187 -33.70 13.11 -8.16
N PHE A 188 -32.37 13.26 -8.22
CA PHE A 188 -31.49 12.82 -7.14
C PHE A 188 -31.54 13.80 -5.97
N ALA A 189 -32.43 13.53 -5.02
CA ALA A 189 -32.55 14.25 -3.75
C ALA A 189 -31.83 13.53 -2.59
N GLY A 190 -30.57 13.14 -2.82
CA GLY A 190 -29.69 12.59 -1.78
C GLY A 190 -28.47 13.49 -1.61
N ASP A 191 -27.97 13.63 -0.38
CA ASP A 191 -26.79 14.42 -0.05
C ASP A 191 -25.61 14.04 -0.97
N VAL A 192 -25.23 14.97 -1.85
CA VAL A 192 -24.05 14.85 -2.71
C VAL A 192 -22.83 15.32 -1.92
N GLU A 193 -22.53 14.67 -0.79
CA GLU A 193 -21.24 14.88 -0.13
C GLU A 193 -20.15 14.21 -0.97
N GLY A 194 -19.36 15.02 -1.66
CA GLY A 194 -18.18 14.58 -2.42
C GLY A 194 -18.33 14.50 -3.94
N GLY A 195 -19.52 14.76 -4.49
CA GLY A 195 -19.70 14.81 -5.96
C GLY A 195 -19.47 13.47 -6.66
N GLU A 196 -19.60 12.33 -5.97
CA GLU A 196 -19.47 11.01 -6.58
C GLU A 196 -20.86 10.44 -6.94
N MET A 197 -20.95 9.78 -8.10
CA MET A 197 -22.16 9.10 -8.57
C MET A 197 -21.81 7.67 -9.00
N LEU A 198 -22.65 6.71 -8.67
CA LEU A 198 -22.50 5.34 -9.15
C LEU A 198 -23.18 5.17 -10.51
N GLU A 199 -22.37 4.99 -11.56
CA GLU A 199 -22.85 4.76 -12.93
C GLU A 199 -22.94 3.26 -13.23
N GLY A 200 -24.01 2.83 -13.89
CA GLY A 200 -24.14 1.46 -14.42
C GLY A 200 -24.58 0.39 -13.42
N PHE A 201 -24.93 0.76 -12.19
CA PHE A 201 -25.42 -0.21 -11.20
C PHE A 201 -26.86 -0.66 -11.49
N ASP A 202 -27.01 -1.93 -11.86
CA ASP A 202 -28.31 -2.60 -12.04
C ASP A 202 -28.39 -3.84 -11.14
N PRO A 203 -29.03 -3.74 -9.95
CA PRO A 203 -29.08 -4.86 -9.01
C PRO A 203 -29.80 -6.09 -9.57
N ALA A 204 -30.77 -5.92 -10.47
CA ALA A 204 -31.49 -7.03 -11.07
C ALA A 204 -30.62 -7.78 -12.11
N ALA A 205 -29.84 -7.04 -12.90
CA ALA A 205 -28.87 -7.64 -13.82
C ALA A 205 -27.76 -8.37 -13.06
N ILE A 206 -27.25 -7.78 -11.97
CA ILE A 206 -26.24 -8.42 -11.11
C ILE A 206 -26.80 -9.70 -10.48
N GLU A 207 -28.00 -9.64 -9.87
CA GLU A 207 -28.62 -10.81 -9.24
C GLU A 207 -28.82 -11.96 -10.25
N LYS A 208 -29.23 -11.64 -11.48
CA LYS A 208 -29.36 -12.62 -12.56
C LYS A 208 -28.02 -13.29 -12.89
N GLN A 209 -26.93 -12.53 -12.97
CA GLN A 209 -25.58 -13.06 -13.22
C GLN A 209 -25.10 -13.95 -12.06
N VAL A 210 -25.30 -13.53 -10.81
CA VAL A 210 -24.92 -14.32 -9.62
C VAL A 210 -25.73 -15.62 -9.53
N LYS A 211 -27.04 -15.59 -9.85
CA LYS A 211 -27.87 -16.79 -9.95
C LYS A 211 -27.36 -17.76 -11.02
N ARG A 212 -26.87 -17.24 -12.15
CA ARG A 212 -26.22 -18.05 -13.20
C ARG A 212 -24.93 -18.71 -12.67
N LEU A 213 -24.06 -17.98 -11.97
CA LEU A 213 -22.86 -18.55 -11.34
C LEU A 213 -23.22 -19.73 -10.41
N ARG A 214 -24.30 -19.61 -9.64
CA ARG A 214 -24.79 -20.70 -8.79
C ARG A 214 -25.26 -21.92 -9.58
N GLN A 215 -26.00 -21.69 -10.68
CA GLN A 215 -26.48 -22.77 -11.56
C GLN A 215 -25.32 -23.53 -12.19
N GLU A 216 -24.26 -22.82 -12.56
CA GLU A 216 -23.00 -23.38 -13.07
C GLU A 216 -22.10 -23.98 -11.96
N ARG A 217 -22.56 -23.95 -10.70
CA ARG A 217 -21.84 -24.44 -9.51
C ARG A 217 -20.48 -23.78 -9.30
N LEU A 218 -20.37 -22.49 -9.66
CA LEU A 218 -19.17 -21.68 -9.47
C LEU A 218 -19.12 -21.03 -8.09
N ILE A 219 -20.30 -20.83 -7.48
CA ILE A 219 -20.45 -20.36 -6.09
C ILE A 219 -21.37 -21.32 -5.31
N SER A 220 -21.20 -21.33 -3.99
CA SER A 220 -22.01 -22.04 -3.01
C SER A 220 -23.40 -21.39 -2.86
N PHE A 221 -24.29 -22.09 -2.15
CA PHE A 221 -25.61 -21.56 -1.83
C PHE A 221 -25.54 -20.40 -0.81
N ASP A 222 -24.63 -20.49 0.16
CA ASP A 222 -24.47 -19.45 1.18
C ASP A 222 -23.91 -18.16 0.59
N GLU A 223 -22.97 -18.26 -0.36
CA GLU A 223 -22.48 -17.10 -1.12
C GLU A 223 -23.60 -16.45 -1.94
N LEU A 224 -24.40 -17.24 -2.67
CA LEU A 224 -25.58 -16.70 -3.38
C LEU A 224 -26.51 -15.96 -2.41
N LYS A 225 -26.81 -16.56 -1.25
CA LYS A 225 -27.68 -15.95 -0.23
C LYS A 225 -27.09 -14.65 0.31
N ARG A 226 -25.78 -14.63 0.59
CA ARG A 226 -25.06 -13.44 1.06
C ARG A 226 -25.12 -12.30 0.03
N ILE A 227 -24.75 -12.59 -1.22
CA ILE A 227 -24.76 -11.58 -2.29
C ILE A 227 -26.19 -11.06 -2.55
N THR A 228 -27.19 -11.95 -2.60
CA THR A 228 -28.59 -11.55 -2.81
C THR A 228 -29.11 -10.72 -1.64
N SER A 229 -28.73 -11.05 -0.40
CA SER A 229 -29.08 -10.24 0.78
C SER A 229 -28.48 -8.85 0.69
N LEU A 230 -27.22 -8.73 0.29
CA LEU A 230 -26.54 -7.44 0.13
C LEU A 230 -27.19 -6.60 -0.98
N LEU A 231 -27.49 -7.19 -2.14
CA LEU A 231 -28.20 -6.50 -3.23
C LEU A 231 -29.58 -5.99 -2.80
N ASN A 232 -30.31 -6.76 -2.00
CA ASN A 232 -31.61 -6.32 -1.48
C ASN A 232 -31.47 -5.16 -0.47
N GLN A 233 -30.40 -5.13 0.32
CA GLN A 233 -30.10 -4.03 1.25
C GLN A 233 -29.63 -2.76 0.53
N MET A 234 -28.95 -2.91 -0.60
CA MET A 234 -28.46 -1.80 -1.45
C MET A 234 -29.60 -1.02 -2.12
N GLY A 235 -30.66 -1.72 -2.54
CA GLY A 235 -31.76 -1.09 -3.29
C GLY A 235 -31.29 -0.46 -4.61
N ALA A 236 -31.87 0.68 -5.00
CA ALA A 236 -31.52 1.40 -6.23
C ALA A 236 -30.32 2.36 -6.08
N THR A 237 -29.96 2.71 -4.85
CA THR A 237 -28.94 3.74 -4.53
C THR A 237 -28.02 3.21 -3.43
N PRO A 238 -27.08 2.31 -3.76
CA PRO A 238 -26.19 1.74 -2.76
C PRO A 238 -25.24 2.79 -2.17
N THR A 239 -24.87 2.61 -0.91
CA THR A 239 -23.75 3.36 -0.34
C THR A 239 -22.42 2.87 -0.91
N ARG A 240 -21.39 3.71 -0.80
CA ARG A 240 -20.02 3.35 -1.22
C ARG A 240 -19.51 2.09 -0.52
N ASP A 241 -19.83 1.93 0.77
CA ASP A 241 -19.40 0.78 1.55
C ASP A 241 -20.11 -0.51 1.14
N GLN A 242 -21.42 -0.45 0.86
CA GLN A 242 -22.16 -1.59 0.32
C GLN A 242 -21.62 -2.00 -1.06
N TRP A 243 -21.31 -1.03 -1.92
CA TRP A 243 -20.72 -1.29 -3.23
C TRP A 243 -19.33 -1.93 -3.10
N LYS A 244 -18.47 -1.42 -2.21
CA LYS A 244 -17.14 -2.00 -1.93
C LYS A 244 -17.25 -3.42 -1.37
N GLU A 245 -18.23 -3.69 -0.50
CA GLU A 245 -18.46 -5.04 0.01
C GLU A 245 -18.84 -6.00 -1.13
N LEU A 246 -19.74 -5.59 -2.02
CA LEU A 246 -20.12 -6.38 -3.19
C LEU A 246 -18.94 -6.60 -4.14
N GLU A 247 -18.19 -5.54 -4.43
CA GLU A 247 -16.97 -5.60 -5.25
C GLU A 247 -15.99 -6.63 -4.68
N GLN A 248 -15.71 -6.55 -3.37
CA GLN A 248 -14.76 -7.43 -2.70
C GLN A 248 -15.23 -8.90 -2.74
N LEU A 249 -16.51 -9.16 -2.51
CA LEU A 249 -17.11 -10.51 -2.61
C LEU A 249 -16.90 -11.13 -3.99
N LEU A 250 -17.14 -10.36 -5.06
CA LEU A 250 -16.98 -10.85 -6.43
C LEU A 250 -15.49 -10.98 -6.80
N ARG A 251 -14.68 -10.02 -6.37
CA ARG A 251 -13.24 -9.96 -6.62
C ARG A 251 -12.50 -11.15 -6.00
N ASP A 252 -12.93 -11.65 -4.85
CA ASP A 252 -12.31 -12.81 -4.20
C ASP A 252 -12.47 -14.11 -5.01
N HIS A 253 -13.49 -14.20 -5.86
CA HIS A 253 -13.60 -15.27 -6.85
C HIS A 253 -12.92 -14.96 -8.18
N GLN A 254 -12.90 -13.69 -8.57
CA GLN A 254 -12.30 -13.24 -9.82
C GLN A 254 -10.77 -13.37 -9.79
N VAL A 255 -10.11 -12.97 -8.70
CA VAL A 255 -8.64 -13.00 -8.59
C VAL A 255 -8.18 -14.41 -8.25
N LEU A 256 -7.35 -14.98 -9.13
CA LEU A 256 -6.87 -16.35 -8.93
C LEU A 256 -5.72 -16.38 -7.93
N ARG A 257 -6.01 -16.94 -6.75
CA ARG A 257 -5.04 -17.20 -5.67
C ARG A 257 -4.54 -18.63 -5.77
N TRP A 258 -3.25 -18.88 -5.54
CA TRP A 258 -2.67 -20.21 -5.65
C TRP A 258 -2.07 -20.70 -4.33
N ASN A 259 -2.30 -21.98 -4.04
CA ASN A 259 -1.64 -22.63 -2.91
C ASN A 259 -0.26 -23.18 -3.32
N PRO A 260 0.60 -23.55 -2.35
CA PRO A 260 1.97 -23.99 -2.64
C PRO A 260 2.04 -25.21 -3.56
N GLN A 261 1.10 -26.15 -3.45
CA GLN A 261 1.07 -27.36 -4.27
C GLN A 261 0.72 -27.03 -5.73
N GLU A 262 -0.26 -26.15 -5.96
CA GLU A 262 -0.66 -25.68 -7.28
C GLU A 262 0.46 -24.90 -7.98
N ILE A 263 1.18 -24.06 -7.23
CA ILE A 263 2.36 -23.36 -7.74
C ILE A 263 3.41 -24.39 -8.14
N ALA A 264 3.77 -25.32 -7.24
CA ALA A 264 4.83 -26.29 -7.49
C ALA A 264 4.55 -27.23 -8.69
N GLN A 265 3.28 -27.59 -8.92
CA GLN A 265 2.86 -28.44 -10.05
C GLN A 265 2.59 -27.64 -11.35
N GLY A 266 2.50 -26.31 -11.28
CA GLY A 266 2.33 -25.44 -12.44
C GLY A 266 0.92 -25.34 -13.01
N TYR A 267 -0.10 -25.81 -12.31
CA TYR A 267 -1.51 -25.66 -12.74
C TYR A 267 -2.49 -25.68 -11.57
N LYS A 268 -3.67 -25.09 -11.80
CA LYS A 268 -4.82 -25.07 -10.90
C LYS A 268 -6.03 -25.69 -11.58
N MET A 269 -6.87 -26.38 -10.81
CA MET A 269 -8.18 -26.84 -11.26
C MET A 269 -9.25 -25.85 -10.81
N LEU A 270 -9.84 -25.12 -11.77
CA LEU A 270 -10.95 -24.22 -11.51
C LEU A 270 -12.28 -25.01 -11.45
N PRO A 271 -13.34 -24.43 -10.85
CA PRO A 271 -14.67 -25.02 -10.87
C PRO A 271 -15.11 -25.42 -12.29
N GLY A 272 -15.76 -26.57 -12.41
CA GLY A 272 -16.11 -27.17 -13.72
C GLY A 272 -14.97 -27.96 -14.37
N PHE A 273 -13.96 -28.38 -13.59
CA PHE A 273 -12.80 -29.16 -14.06
C PHE A 273 -11.96 -28.46 -15.13
N LYS A 274 -12.01 -27.13 -15.18
CA LYS A 274 -11.18 -26.35 -16.10
C LYS A 274 -9.77 -26.27 -15.55
N LYS A 275 -8.82 -26.93 -16.22
CA LYS A 275 -7.39 -26.79 -15.93
C LYS A 275 -6.92 -25.42 -16.42
N LEU A 276 -6.24 -24.67 -15.57
CA LEU A 276 -5.51 -23.44 -15.93
C LEU A 276 -4.05 -23.62 -15.59
N THR A 277 -3.16 -23.46 -16.58
CA THR A 277 -1.71 -23.51 -16.31
C THR A 277 -1.23 -22.19 -15.71
N LEU A 278 -0.12 -22.24 -14.99
CA LEU A 278 0.49 -21.03 -14.42
C LEU A 278 0.95 -20.05 -15.52
N GLY A 279 1.48 -20.57 -16.63
CA GLY A 279 1.84 -19.75 -17.79
C GLY A 279 0.64 -19.02 -18.40
N ASP A 280 -0.49 -19.71 -18.56
CA ASP A 280 -1.75 -19.08 -19.02
C ASP A 280 -2.21 -17.99 -18.07
N ALA A 281 -2.11 -18.21 -16.76
CA ALA A 281 -2.53 -17.25 -15.75
C ALA A 281 -1.65 -15.98 -15.73
N ILE A 282 -0.33 -16.15 -15.85
CA ILE A 282 0.62 -15.03 -15.98
C ILE A 282 0.29 -14.19 -17.22
N GLY A 283 -0.03 -14.85 -18.33
CA GLY A 283 -0.34 -14.20 -19.61
C GLY A 283 -1.70 -13.50 -19.72
N GLN A 284 -2.46 -13.36 -18.63
CA GLN A 284 -3.79 -12.73 -18.65
C GLN A 284 -3.77 -11.21 -18.42
N GLY A 285 -2.60 -10.56 -18.38
CA GLY A 285 -2.50 -9.11 -18.15
C GLY A 285 -2.94 -8.70 -16.74
N THR A 286 -2.80 -9.60 -15.76
CA THR A 286 -3.17 -9.34 -14.36
C THR A 286 -1.93 -9.11 -13.50
N LEU A 287 -2.14 -8.65 -12.26
CA LEU A 287 -1.08 -8.55 -11.26
C LEU A 287 -0.52 -9.95 -10.97
N VAL A 288 0.80 -10.10 -11.09
CA VAL A 288 1.52 -11.30 -10.64
C VAL A 288 2.32 -10.91 -9.40
N LYS A 289 1.89 -11.42 -8.24
CA LYS A 289 2.44 -11.06 -6.93
C LYS A 289 2.54 -12.29 -6.02
N LEU A 290 3.65 -12.43 -5.32
CA LEU A 290 3.90 -13.46 -4.31
C LEU A 290 4.13 -12.80 -2.94
N ASP A 291 3.42 -13.27 -1.92
CA ASP A 291 3.63 -12.92 -0.52
C ASP A 291 4.15 -14.15 0.21
N ALA A 292 5.27 -14.01 0.91
CA ALA A 292 5.82 -15.03 1.79
C ALA A 292 6.03 -14.47 3.20
N TRP A 293 5.73 -15.26 4.22
CA TRP A 293 6.12 -14.97 5.59
C TRP A 293 7.41 -15.71 5.89
N ALA A 294 8.45 -14.97 6.26
CA ALA A 294 9.77 -15.51 6.52
C ALA A 294 10.36 -14.92 7.80
N LYS A 295 11.21 -15.70 8.47
CA LYS A 295 11.89 -15.27 9.68
C LYS A 295 13.18 -14.53 9.33
N VAL A 296 13.16 -13.20 9.42
CA VAL A 296 14.32 -12.33 9.20
C VAL A 296 14.80 -11.72 10.50
N ASP A 297 16.06 -11.97 10.83
CA ASP A 297 16.72 -11.52 12.07
C ASP A 297 15.90 -11.86 13.33
N GLY A 298 15.32 -13.07 13.34
CA GLY A 298 14.51 -13.58 14.45
C GLY A 298 13.06 -13.07 14.47
N ARG A 299 12.62 -12.33 13.45
CA ARG A 299 11.27 -11.76 13.33
C ARG A 299 10.56 -12.32 12.11
N TRP A 300 9.33 -12.81 12.27
CA TRP A 300 8.42 -13.09 11.16
C TRP A 300 7.99 -11.80 10.50
N ILE A 301 8.25 -11.72 9.19
CA ILE A 301 7.94 -10.56 8.35
C ILE A 301 7.36 -11.03 7.03
N GLU A 302 6.59 -10.16 6.38
CA GLU A 302 6.17 -10.38 4.99
C GLU A 302 7.28 -9.93 4.02
N ALA A 303 7.62 -10.82 3.09
CA ALA A 303 8.38 -10.52 1.89
C ALA A 303 7.42 -10.60 0.68
N THR A 304 7.13 -9.45 0.08
CA THR A 304 6.32 -9.33 -1.13
C THR A 304 7.24 -9.27 -2.35
N ASN A 305 6.94 -10.01 -3.41
CA ASN A 305 7.57 -9.84 -4.72
C ASN A 305 6.56 -9.58 -5.83
N PHE A 306 6.76 -8.49 -6.57
CA PHE A 306 5.98 -8.12 -7.74
C PHE A 306 6.74 -8.48 -9.02
N PHE A 307 6.10 -9.24 -9.91
CA PHE A 307 6.69 -9.66 -11.17
C PHE A 307 6.08 -8.84 -12.31
N MET A 308 6.91 -8.08 -13.02
CA MET A 308 6.55 -7.44 -14.28
C MET A 308 7.23 -8.17 -15.42
N VAL A 309 6.44 -8.76 -16.33
CA VAL A 309 6.97 -9.69 -17.33
C VAL A 309 6.78 -9.16 -18.74
N ASP A 310 7.90 -8.86 -19.39
CA ASP A 310 7.96 -8.52 -20.80
C ASP A 310 8.35 -9.76 -21.61
N ALA A 311 7.52 -10.15 -22.59
CA ALA A 311 7.94 -11.07 -23.64
C ALA A 311 8.79 -10.29 -24.66
N VAL A 312 10.01 -10.77 -24.92
CA VAL A 312 10.95 -10.12 -25.87
C VAL A 312 11.38 -11.08 -26.98
N ASP A 313 11.67 -10.56 -28.16
CA ASP A 313 12.19 -11.35 -29.27
C ASP A 313 13.66 -11.77 -29.06
N LEU A 314 14.26 -12.45 -30.03
CA LEU A 314 15.68 -12.87 -29.99
C LEU A 314 16.67 -11.68 -29.99
N LEU A 315 16.22 -10.48 -30.36
CA LEU A 315 17.01 -9.25 -30.37
C LEU A 315 16.78 -8.41 -29.10
N GLY A 316 15.89 -8.85 -28.21
CA GLY A 316 15.51 -8.12 -26.99
C GLY A 316 14.45 -7.05 -27.21
N ASN A 317 13.82 -6.95 -28.39
CA ASN A 317 12.71 -6.02 -28.60
C ASN A 317 11.46 -6.56 -27.89
N ARG A 318 10.74 -5.68 -27.18
CA ARG A 318 9.48 -6.03 -26.53
C ARG A 318 8.43 -6.45 -27.57
N ILE A 319 7.87 -7.63 -27.39
CA ILE A 319 6.72 -8.15 -28.14
C ILE A 319 5.43 -7.77 -27.42
N GLU A 320 5.32 -8.12 -26.13
CA GLU A 320 4.09 -7.97 -25.34
C GLU A 320 4.42 -7.85 -23.85
N LEU A 321 3.61 -7.08 -23.10
CA LEU A 321 3.58 -7.12 -21.65
C LEU A 321 2.60 -8.21 -21.19
N LEU A 322 3.09 -9.23 -20.48
CA LEU A 322 2.24 -10.35 -20.06
C LEU A 322 1.43 -10.03 -18.80
N THR A 323 1.95 -9.17 -17.93
CA THR A 323 1.35 -8.79 -16.64
C THR A 323 0.61 -7.45 -16.73
N GLN A 324 -0.07 -7.06 -15.65
CA GLN A 324 -0.69 -5.74 -15.57
C GLN A 324 0.37 -4.63 -15.72
N GLU A 325 0.10 -3.64 -16.57
CA GLU A 325 0.90 -2.43 -16.66
C GLU A 325 0.79 -1.62 -15.37
N LEU A 326 1.92 -1.16 -14.85
CA LEU A 326 1.91 -0.28 -13.69
C LEU A 326 1.26 1.06 -14.09
N PRO A 327 0.34 1.60 -13.28
CA PRO A 327 -0.23 2.91 -13.56
C PRO A 327 0.86 3.97 -13.56
N ASP A 328 0.58 5.13 -14.17
CA ASP A 328 1.44 6.30 -14.07
C ASP A 328 1.79 6.57 -12.60
N TYR A 329 3.09 6.58 -12.32
CA TYR A 329 3.60 6.60 -10.95
C TYR A 329 3.15 7.84 -10.20
N GLU A 330 3.21 9.01 -10.84
CA GLU A 330 2.81 10.27 -10.24
C GLU A 330 1.30 10.29 -9.93
N LYS A 331 0.45 9.91 -10.90
CA LYS A 331 -1.00 9.83 -10.72
C LYS A 331 -1.37 8.82 -9.63
N SER A 332 -0.73 7.65 -9.63
CA SER A 332 -0.96 6.60 -8.63
C SER A 332 -0.57 7.06 -7.22
N MET A 333 0.63 7.62 -7.04
CA MET A 333 1.06 8.14 -5.73
C MET A 333 0.18 9.30 -5.27
N SER A 334 -0.20 10.20 -6.18
CA SER A 334 -1.09 11.33 -5.89
C SER A 334 -2.47 10.87 -5.41
N LYS A 335 -3.05 9.86 -6.07
CA LYS A 335 -4.30 9.22 -5.67
C LYS A 335 -4.18 8.61 -4.28
N ASP A 336 -3.10 7.88 -4.01
CA ASP A 336 -2.83 7.27 -2.70
C ASP A 336 -2.70 8.33 -1.59
N VAL A 337 -1.98 9.43 -1.83
CA VAL A 337 -1.86 10.53 -0.86
C VAL A 337 -3.23 11.11 -0.53
N ARG A 338 -4.06 11.40 -1.55
CA ARG A 338 -5.43 11.91 -1.34
C ARG A 338 -6.30 10.93 -0.57
N HIS A 339 -6.29 9.66 -0.97
CA HIS A 339 -7.06 8.61 -0.30
C HIS A 339 -6.69 8.50 1.18
N TYR A 340 -5.41 8.35 1.51
CA TYR A 340 -4.98 8.19 2.91
C TYR A 340 -5.00 9.48 3.73
N SER A 341 -5.22 10.64 3.12
CA SER A 341 -5.46 11.91 3.82
C SER A 341 -6.94 12.17 4.09
N SER A 342 -7.85 11.43 3.46
CA SER A 342 -9.29 11.61 3.63
C SER A 342 -9.73 11.25 5.05
N ALA A 343 -10.81 11.87 5.55
CA ALA A 343 -11.32 11.60 6.89
C ALA A 343 -11.69 10.12 7.08
N GLU A 344 -12.32 9.50 6.08
CA GLU A 344 -12.77 8.11 6.11
C GLU A 344 -11.63 7.09 6.08
N ASN A 345 -10.53 7.39 5.37
CA ASN A 345 -9.45 6.43 5.13
C ASN A 345 -8.12 6.91 5.72
N ARG A 346 -8.19 7.78 6.74
CA ARG A 346 -7.03 8.47 7.27
C ARG A 346 -5.98 7.47 7.77
N LYS A 347 -4.80 7.54 7.16
CA LYS A 347 -3.59 6.81 7.56
C LYS A 347 -2.39 7.73 7.36
N THR A 348 -2.18 8.67 8.29
CA THR A 348 -1.27 9.81 8.09
C THR A 348 0.15 9.36 7.75
N LEU A 349 0.68 8.34 8.44
CA LEU A 349 2.02 7.82 8.14
C LEU A 349 2.11 7.25 6.71
N LYS A 350 1.06 6.57 6.25
CA LYS A 350 1.01 6.00 4.89
C LYS A 350 0.92 7.11 3.83
N ALA A 351 0.08 8.12 4.07
CA ALA A 351 -0.01 9.32 3.22
C ALA A 351 1.36 10.03 3.11
N LEU A 352 2.06 10.21 4.24
CA LEU A 352 3.38 10.84 4.28
C LEU A 352 4.47 10.01 3.58
N LYS A 353 4.45 8.67 3.71
CA LYS A 353 5.36 7.78 2.95
C LYS A 353 5.16 7.95 1.45
N ARG A 354 3.91 8.03 0.98
CA ARG A 354 3.55 8.26 -0.43
C ARG A 354 3.96 9.66 -0.89
N LEU A 355 3.70 10.69 -0.09
CA LEU A 355 4.11 12.07 -0.38
C LEU A 355 5.63 12.22 -0.44
N TRP A 356 6.37 11.54 0.44
CA TRP A 356 7.83 11.54 0.42
C TRP A 356 8.39 10.84 -0.82
N ALA A 357 7.82 9.70 -1.22
CA ALA A 357 8.23 9.02 -2.45
C ALA A 357 7.96 9.90 -3.68
N LEU A 358 6.79 10.55 -3.72
CA LEU A 358 6.43 11.50 -4.77
C LEU A 358 7.35 12.73 -4.80
N SER A 359 7.72 13.29 -3.65
CA SER A 359 8.63 14.43 -3.60
C SER A 359 10.04 14.07 -4.08
N LEU A 360 10.53 12.86 -3.79
CA LEU A 360 11.78 12.36 -4.39
C LEU A 360 11.68 12.19 -5.91
N PHE A 361 10.54 11.72 -6.42
CA PHE A 361 10.30 11.58 -7.85
C PHE A 361 10.27 12.95 -8.55
N LYS A 362 9.60 13.94 -7.95
CA LYS A 362 9.54 15.34 -8.44
C LYS A 362 10.78 16.18 -8.13
N ASN A 363 11.78 15.60 -7.46
CA ASN A 363 12.98 16.30 -6.98
C ASN A 363 12.69 17.47 -6.01
N ASP A 364 11.57 17.45 -5.29
CA ASP A 364 11.27 18.35 -4.17
C ASP A 364 11.95 17.85 -2.89
N LEU A 365 13.27 18.05 -2.83
CA LEU A 365 14.08 17.62 -1.70
C LEU A 365 13.76 18.39 -0.42
N ALA A 366 13.20 19.60 -0.51
CA ALA A 366 12.83 20.38 0.67
C ALA A 366 11.63 19.75 1.39
N LEU A 367 10.60 19.36 0.64
CA LEU A 367 9.47 18.60 1.19
C LEU A 367 9.90 17.22 1.69
N ALA A 368 10.73 16.50 0.92
CA ALA A 368 11.28 15.21 1.36
C ALA A 368 12.03 15.35 2.70
N HIS A 369 12.86 16.38 2.85
CA HIS A 369 13.60 16.67 4.08
C HIS A 369 12.68 16.95 5.27
N ARG A 370 11.56 17.67 5.07
CA ARG A 370 10.58 17.93 6.13
C ARG A 370 9.89 16.66 6.63
N ILE A 371 9.60 15.72 5.74
CA ILE A 371 8.90 14.46 6.08
C ILE A 371 9.85 13.44 6.72
N THR A 372 11.10 13.39 6.25
CA THR A 372 12.15 12.41 6.62
C THR A 372 12.24 12.10 8.12
N PRO A 373 12.26 13.07 9.07
CA PRO A 373 12.36 12.80 10.50
C PRO A 373 11.26 11.88 11.04
N LEU A 374 10.07 11.88 10.43
CA LEU A 374 8.92 11.09 10.87
C LEU A 374 9.14 9.58 10.71
N PHE A 375 9.95 9.15 9.74
CA PHE A 375 10.22 7.73 9.47
C PHE A 375 11.26 7.08 10.39
N SER A 376 11.91 7.91 11.21
CA SER A 376 12.90 7.47 12.20
C SER A 376 12.44 7.69 13.64
N SER A 377 11.16 8.07 13.80
CA SER A 377 10.54 8.41 15.08
C SER A 377 10.13 7.17 15.89
N ASN A 378 9.83 7.37 17.18
CA ASN A 378 9.24 6.34 18.03
C ASN A 378 7.88 5.85 17.48
N ALA A 379 7.14 6.70 16.78
CA ALA A 379 5.90 6.31 16.12
C ALA A 379 6.15 5.32 14.98
N ALA A 380 7.27 5.45 14.24
CA ALA A 380 7.65 4.49 13.22
C ALA A 380 8.02 3.12 13.84
N ALA A 381 8.66 3.11 15.01
CA ALA A 381 8.93 1.88 15.76
C ALA A 381 7.63 1.19 16.22
N LEU A 382 6.67 1.96 16.76
CA LEU A 382 5.36 1.43 17.14
C LEU A 382 4.56 0.94 15.91
N ASN A 383 4.68 1.63 14.77
CA ASN A 383 4.08 1.17 13.52
C ASN A 383 4.67 -0.16 13.02
N GLN A 384 5.95 -0.46 13.33
CA GLN A 384 6.51 -1.79 13.07
C GLN A 384 5.79 -2.85 13.90
N VAL A 385 5.52 -2.59 15.19
CA VAL A 385 4.75 -3.51 16.04
C VAL A 385 3.34 -3.77 15.48
N VAL A 386 2.67 -2.73 14.97
CA VAL A 386 1.36 -2.88 14.30
C VAL A 386 1.46 -3.81 13.09
N GLY A 387 2.45 -3.59 12.21
CA GLY A 387 2.66 -4.45 11.03
C GLY A 387 3.06 -5.89 11.41
N ASP A 388 3.91 -6.06 12.43
CA ASP A 388 4.28 -7.38 12.95
C ASP A 388 3.04 -8.11 13.47
N ALA A 389 2.19 -7.45 14.26
CA ALA A 389 0.96 -8.04 14.79
C ALA A 389 -0.02 -8.47 13.69
N GLU A 390 -0.08 -7.73 12.57
CA GLU A 390 -0.88 -8.09 11.39
C GLU A 390 -0.37 -9.39 10.75
N VAL A 391 0.94 -9.48 10.49
CA VAL A 391 1.56 -10.68 9.92
C VAL A 391 1.34 -11.89 10.82
N LEU A 392 1.59 -11.77 12.13
CA LEU A 392 1.41 -12.87 13.08
C LEU A 392 -0.05 -13.32 13.19
N GLY A 393 -1.01 -12.39 13.16
CA GLY A 393 -2.43 -12.71 13.14
C GLY A 393 -2.84 -13.48 11.88
N LEU A 394 -2.34 -13.05 10.71
CA LEU A 394 -2.57 -13.74 9.44
C LEU A 394 -1.95 -15.14 9.42
N MET A 395 -0.75 -15.33 10.00
CA MET A 395 -0.12 -16.63 10.12
C MET A 395 -0.97 -17.59 10.98
N LEU A 396 -1.42 -17.14 12.16
CA LEU A 396 -2.28 -17.94 13.04
C LEU A 396 -3.63 -18.29 12.39
N ALA A 397 -4.18 -17.39 11.55
CA ALA A 397 -5.47 -17.58 10.90
C ALA A 397 -5.41 -18.48 9.66
N ARG A 398 -4.26 -18.58 8.98
CA ARG A 398 -4.16 -19.21 7.65
C ARG A 398 -3.27 -20.45 7.58
N LEU A 399 -2.34 -20.64 8.52
CA LEU A 399 -1.48 -21.82 8.53
C LEU A 399 -2.16 -22.96 9.29
N ASP A 400 -2.11 -24.16 8.72
CA ASP A 400 -2.60 -25.37 9.39
C ASP A 400 -1.71 -25.75 10.61
N ASP A 401 -0.40 -25.47 10.51
CA ASP A 401 0.60 -25.73 11.55
C ASP A 401 1.50 -24.48 11.71
N PRO A 402 1.01 -23.40 12.36
CA PRO A 402 1.79 -22.19 12.54
C PRO A 402 2.94 -22.42 13.53
N PRO A 403 4.08 -21.72 13.41
CA PRO A 403 5.20 -21.80 14.36
C PRO A 403 4.87 -21.05 15.67
N VAL A 404 3.92 -21.58 16.44
CA VAL A 404 3.30 -20.90 17.60
C VAL A 404 4.33 -20.41 18.61
N GLU A 405 5.34 -21.21 18.94
CA GLU A 405 6.36 -20.81 19.92
C GLU A 405 7.12 -19.55 19.49
N ASP A 406 7.52 -19.48 18.21
CA ASP A 406 8.20 -18.31 17.65
C ASP A 406 7.26 -17.10 17.57
N ILE A 407 6.00 -17.32 17.18
CA ILE A 407 4.97 -16.28 17.13
C ILE A 407 4.79 -15.66 18.52
N MET A 408 4.60 -16.49 19.56
CA MET A 408 4.38 -16.01 20.93
C MET A 408 5.63 -15.30 21.50
N ALA A 409 6.83 -15.82 21.20
CA ALA A 409 8.08 -15.15 21.59
C ALA A 409 8.21 -13.76 20.93
N GLN A 410 7.83 -13.62 19.66
CA GLN A 410 7.83 -12.32 18.98
C GLN A 410 6.78 -11.36 19.55
N ILE A 411 5.59 -11.85 19.89
CA ILE A 411 4.53 -11.04 20.53
C ILE A 411 5.00 -10.52 21.89
N ASP A 412 5.63 -11.37 22.71
CA ASP A 412 6.18 -10.94 24.00
C ASP A 412 7.29 -9.89 23.83
N ALA A 413 8.13 -10.05 22.79
CA ALA A 413 9.17 -9.10 22.42
C ALA A 413 8.63 -7.74 21.92
N PHE A 414 7.32 -7.55 21.76
CA PHE A 414 6.75 -6.22 21.52
C PHE A 414 6.85 -5.31 22.74
N LYS A 415 6.81 -5.85 23.97
CA LYS A 415 6.88 -5.06 25.21
C LYS A 415 8.12 -4.14 25.26
N PRO A 416 9.36 -4.64 25.11
CA PRO A 416 10.53 -3.77 25.14
C PRO A 416 10.58 -2.78 23.97
N LYS A 417 9.96 -3.08 22.82
CA LYS A 417 9.83 -2.11 21.71
C LYS A 417 8.87 -0.98 22.06
N ILE A 418 7.71 -1.31 22.64
CA ILE A 418 6.69 -0.34 23.09
C ILE A 418 7.25 0.52 24.23
N ASP A 419 8.00 -0.05 25.17
CA ASP A 419 8.59 0.67 26.30
C ASP A 419 9.54 1.81 25.87
N GLN A 420 10.21 1.65 24.72
CA GLN A 420 11.10 2.68 24.15
C GLN A 420 10.33 3.87 23.53
N VAL A 421 9.00 3.78 23.40
CA VAL A 421 8.15 4.81 22.81
C VAL A 421 7.66 5.75 23.92
N ASN A 422 8.48 6.76 24.28
CA ASN A 422 8.17 7.72 25.35
C ASN A 422 6.80 8.41 25.25
N ASP A 423 6.24 8.56 24.05
CA ASP A 423 4.97 9.29 23.84
C ASP A 423 3.73 8.44 24.16
N VAL A 424 3.87 7.14 24.47
CA VAL A 424 2.76 6.23 24.77
C VAL A 424 2.84 5.59 26.17
N VAL A 425 3.63 6.16 27.08
CA VAL A 425 3.84 5.62 28.44
C VAL A 425 2.52 5.34 29.17
N GLU A 426 1.51 6.20 29.00
CA GLU A 426 0.19 6.01 29.62
C GLU A 426 -0.58 4.79 29.06
N MET A 427 -0.29 4.37 27.83
CA MET A 427 -0.89 3.20 27.18
C MET A 427 -0.13 1.90 27.46
N ASN A 428 1.13 1.96 27.91
CA ASN A 428 1.96 0.78 28.15
C ASN A 428 1.26 -0.27 29.03
N PRO A 429 0.62 0.07 30.17
CA PRO A 429 -0.06 -0.94 30.99
C PRO A 429 -1.14 -1.71 30.23
N VAL A 430 -1.95 -1.01 29.43
CA VAL A 430 -3.04 -1.61 28.65
C VAL A 430 -2.48 -2.50 27.53
N LEU A 431 -1.46 -2.03 26.82
CA LEU A 431 -0.82 -2.81 25.75
C LEU A 431 -0.10 -4.04 26.31
N PHE A 432 0.55 -3.93 27.47
CA PHE A 432 1.26 -5.03 28.11
C PHE A 432 0.30 -6.08 28.67
N GLU A 433 -0.81 -5.65 29.27
CA GLU A 433 -1.88 -6.55 29.70
C GLU A 433 -2.49 -7.30 28.52
N LEU A 434 -2.71 -6.62 27.38
CA LEU A 434 -3.17 -7.26 26.17
C LEU A 434 -2.17 -8.29 25.63
N ILE A 435 -0.88 -7.93 25.54
CA ILE A 435 0.19 -8.87 25.15
C ILE A 435 0.24 -10.07 26.10
N ASP A 436 0.16 -9.83 27.40
CA ASP A 436 0.11 -10.89 28.42
C ASP A 436 -1.11 -11.80 28.27
N SER A 437 -2.26 -11.23 27.92
CA SER A 437 -3.50 -12.01 27.71
C SER A 437 -3.40 -12.91 26.49
N ILE A 438 -2.62 -12.53 25.48
CA ILE A 438 -2.32 -13.35 24.31
C ILE A 438 -1.33 -14.45 24.68
N VAL A 439 -0.21 -14.09 25.31
CA VAL A 439 0.97 -14.97 25.44
C VAL A 439 0.87 -15.95 26.62
N LYS A 440 0.43 -15.50 27.79
CA LYS A 440 0.45 -16.33 29.03
C LYS A 440 -0.33 -17.64 28.91
N PRO A 441 -1.51 -17.70 28.26
CA PRO A 441 -2.20 -18.96 28.07
C PRO A 441 -1.32 -20.02 27.40
N PHE A 442 -0.55 -19.66 26.36
CA PHE A 442 0.29 -20.59 25.60
C PHE A 442 1.52 -21.08 26.37
N TYR A 443 2.00 -20.33 27.36
CA TYR A 443 3.06 -20.82 28.24
C TYR A 443 2.53 -21.75 29.35
N ALA A 444 1.22 -21.75 29.61
CA ALA A 444 0.62 -22.57 30.65
C ALA A 444 0.18 -23.96 30.15
N ARG A 445 0.11 -24.18 28.83
CA ARG A 445 -0.38 -25.44 28.23
C ARG A 445 0.52 -25.88 27.06
N PRO A 446 0.65 -27.19 26.79
CA PRO A 446 1.30 -27.68 25.58
C PRO A 446 0.63 -27.13 24.31
N VAL A 447 1.43 -26.74 23.31
CA VAL A 447 0.94 -26.22 22.01
C VAL A 447 -0.04 -27.19 21.32
N ALA A 448 0.18 -28.50 21.49
CA ALA A 448 -0.68 -29.55 20.92
C ALA A 448 -2.13 -29.56 21.45
N GLU A 449 -2.44 -28.81 22.52
CA GLU A 449 -3.80 -28.69 23.06
C GLU A 449 -4.64 -27.59 22.39
N TYR A 450 -4.03 -26.75 21.56
CA TYR A 450 -4.73 -25.68 20.86
C TYR A 450 -5.31 -26.15 19.54
N THR A 451 -6.63 -26.17 19.43
CA THR A 451 -7.34 -26.51 18.18
C THR A 451 -7.62 -25.28 17.32
N GLN A 452 -7.62 -24.09 17.92
CA GLN A 452 -7.93 -22.80 17.28
C GLN A 452 -7.15 -21.69 17.98
N PHE A 453 -6.90 -20.60 17.25
CA PHE A 453 -6.14 -19.43 17.74
C PHE A 453 -7.00 -18.17 17.85
N ASP A 454 -8.33 -18.31 17.87
CA ASP A 454 -9.27 -17.19 17.79
C ASP A 454 -9.02 -16.10 18.83
N ASP A 455 -8.77 -16.48 20.10
CA ASP A 455 -8.47 -15.53 21.18
C ASP A 455 -7.17 -14.75 20.92
N ALA A 456 -6.14 -15.41 20.41
CA ALA A 456 -4.87 -14.79 20.07
C ALA A 456 -5.00 -13.85 18.86
N ILE A 457 -5.75 -14.27 17.84
CA ILE A 457 -6.04 -13.46 16.65
C ILE A 457 -6.81 -12.20 17.05
N GLN A 458 -7.89 -12.32 17.83
CA GLN A 458 -8.65 -11.18 18.33
C GLN A 458 -7.79 -10.25 19.20
N GLY A 459 -6.92 -10.82 20.04
CA GLY A 459 -5.97 -10.06 20.85
C GLY A 459 -4.99 -9.25 19.98
N LEU A 460 -4.47 -9.84 18.91
CA LEU A 460 -3.59 -9.18 17.94
C LEU A 460 -4.32 -8.08 17.15
N GLU A 461 -5.55 -8.33 16.71
CA GLU A 461 -6.39 -7.31 16.06
C GLU A 461 -6.64 -6.12 17.01
N LYS A 462 -6.93 -6.39 18.28
CA LYS A 462 -7.10 -5.32 19.28
C LYS A 462 -5.81 -4.56 19.54
N LEU A 463 -4.68 -5.26 19.53
CA LEU A 463 -3.36 -4.65 19.70
C LEU A 463 -3.06 -3.71 18.53
N GLN A 464 -3.34 -4.14 17.29
CA GLN A 464 -3.19 -3.31 16.09
C GLN A 464 -4.06 -2.05 16.15
N GLU A 465 -5.32 -2.18 16.58
CA GLU A 465 -6.24 -1.04 16.72
C GLU A 465 -5.71 0.00 17.71
N LEU A 466 -5.34 -0.44 18.93
CA LEU A 466 -4.88 0.45 20.00
C LEU A 466 -3.52 1.08 19.66
N ALA A 467 -2.54 0.28 19.24
CA ALA A 467 -1.23 0.78 18.86
C ALA A 467 -1.29 1.64 17.59
N GLY A 468 -2.12 1.27 16.61
CA GLY A 468 -2.35 2.03 15.39
C GLY A 468 -2.96 3.40 15.66
N SER A 469 -3.94 3.48 16.56
CA SER A 469 -4.52 4.75 17.03
C SER A 469 -3.46 5.66 17.69
N ALA A 470 -2.59 5.07 18.51
CA ALA A 470 -1.48 5.79 19.12
C ALA A 470 -0.47 6.32 18.08
N VAL A 471 -0.09 5.49 17.11
CA VAL A 471 0.76 5.88 15.97
C VAL A 471 0.15 7.05 15.22
N GLU A 472 -1.14 6.98 14.90
CA GLU A 472 -1.85 8.02 14.16
C GLU A 472 -1.83 9.35 14.91
N LYS A 473 -2.13 9.35 16.22
CA LYS A 473 -2.07 10.55 17.07
C LYS A 473 -0.67 11.17 17.10
N MET A 474 0.36 10.35 17.28
CA MET A 474 1.76 10.79 17.35
C MET A 474 2.23 11.39 16.02
N ILE A 475 1.97 10.68 14.91
CA ILE A 475 2.38 11.13 13.58
C ILE A 475 1.61 12.38 13.18
N TYR A 476 0.31 12.46 13.43
CA TYR A 476 -0.49 13.63 13.11
C TYR A 476 -0.02 14.88 13.87
N SER A 477 0.30 14.78 15.17
CA SER A 477 0.87 15.89 15.94
C SER A 477 2.17 16.39 15.31
N ARG A 478 3.11 15.48 15.02
CA ARG A 478 4.41 15.84 14.45
C ARG A 478 4.29 16.35 13.01
N ALA A 479 3.34 15.82 12.23
CA ALA A 479 3.03 16.33 10.89
C ALA A 479 2.50 17.76 10.97
N THR A 480 1.61 18.06 11.92
CA THR A 480 1.08 19.41 12.17
C THR A 480 2.20 20.37 12.57
N GLU A 481 3.09 19.98 13.49
CA GLU A 481 4.28 20.78 13.86
C GLU A 481 5.20 21.05 12.66
N ALA A 482 5.25 20.11 11.72
CA ALA A 482 6.00 20.25 10.48
C ALA A 482 5.25 20.99 9.37
N GLY A 483 3.99 21.42 9.57
CA GLY A 483 3.13 22.04 8.55
C GLY A 483 2.73 21.08 7.43
N LEU A 484 2.43 19.83 7.79
CA LEU A 484 2.08 18.69 6.93
C LEU A 484 0.77 18.03 7.39
N GLU A 485 -0.11 18.77 8.08
CA GLU A 485 -1.36 18.29 8.67
C GLU A 485 -2.31 17.65 7.63
N ASN A 486 -2.25 18.12 6.38
CA ASN A 486 -3.00 17.56 5.27
C ASN A 486 -2.06 17.31 4.07
N PRO A 487 -1.50 16.09 3.94
CA PRO A 487 -0.61 15.74 2.84
C PRO A 487 -1.23 15.95 1.45
N ALA A 488 -2.57 15.92 1.31
CA ALA A 488 -3.26 16.15 0.05
C ALA A 488 -3.07 17.57 -0.51
N ASP A 489 -2.84 18.57 0.35
CA ASP A 489 -2.64 19.97 -0.06
C ASP A 489 -1.34 20.17 -0.85
N PHE A 490 -0.39 19.23 -0.75
CA PHE A 490 0.87 19.24 -1.49
C PHE A 490 0.78 18.56 -2.85
N VAL A 491 -0.28 17.79 -3.09
CA VAL A 491 -0.54 17.13 -4.37
C VAL A 491 -1.46 17.98 -5.26
N ALA A 492 -2.26 18.85 -4.65
CA ALA A 492 -3.13 19.79 -5.35
C ALA A 492 -2.40 21.01 -5.94
N LYS A 493 -1.21 21.32 -5.40
CA LYS A 493 -0.29 22.36 -5.89
C LYS A 493 0.66 21.76 -6.91
#